data_AF-A0A2R3Z0K7-F1
#
_entry.id   AF-A0A2R3Z0K7-F1
#
_cell.length_a   1.000
_cell.length_b   1.000
_cell.length_c   1.000
_cell.angle_alpha   90.00
_cell.angle_beta   90.00
_cell.angle_gamma   90.00
#
_symmetry.space_group_name_H-M   'P 1'
#
loop_
_entity.id
_entity.type
_entity.pdbx_description
1 polymer ?
#
loop_
_entity_poly.entity_id
_entity_poly.type
_entity_poly.pdbx_seq_one_letter_code
_entity_poly.pdbx_strand_id
1 'polypeptide(L)'
;MIHNSQIPSVVLLFFKKIITYESGSLVVIGASTGSLVSQLFKILFQGIEQRDMIMPLFLAVFTFIIYVVMFMVDFITGLRAARHEARKNQKKDYIESSKLWRSFWKFFGVVNILFILTGFCLMIAILDREWIYNIFLMSIPSVMLMVILFEFHSIGENYKRRYGYKPSYYQFFDKLTQTVENGIMKRIGNWFSDNDKRQPAGNGIKPDREEEDLPD
;
A
#
# COMPACT_ATOMS: atom_id res chain seq x y z
N MET A 1 -47.49 12.85 42.85
CA MET A 1 -46.25 13.66 42.93
C MET A 1 -45.07 12.71 42.85
N ILE A 2 -44.44 12.58 41.68
CA ILE A 2 -43.20 11.82 41.54
C ILE A 2 -42.10 12.72 42.11
N HIS A 3 -41.44 12.27 43.18
CA HIS A 3 -40.36 13.03 43.80
C HIS A 3 -39.24 13.25 42.78
N ASN A 4 -38.85 14.51 42.54
CA ASN A 4 -37.77 14.94 41.63
C ASN A 4 -36.41 14.26 41.90
N SER A 5 -36.25 13.54 43.01
CA SER A 5 -35.05 12.80 43.38
C SER A 5 -34.98 11.37 42.81
N GLN A 6 -36.04 10.84 42.18
CA GLN A 6 -36.05 9.48 41.61
C GLN A 6 -35.70 9.44 40.11
N ILE A 7 -35.81 10.57 39.41
CA ILE A 7 -35.50 10.69 37.98
C ILE A 7 -34.01 10.37 37.70
N PRO A 8 -33.02 10.87 38.46
CA PRO A 8 -31.61 10.57 38.22
C PRO A 8 -31.30 9.08 38.40
N SER A 9 -31.92 8.44 39.38
CA SER A 9 -31.73 7.02 39.72
C SER A 9 -32.25 6.09 38.64
N VAL A 10 -33.42 6.42 38.07
CA VAL A 10 -34.02 5.66 36.97
C VAL A 10 -33.20 5.84 35.68
N VAL A 11 -32.71 7.04 35.40
CA VAL A 11 -31.82 7.31 34.25
C VAL A 11 -30.49 6.58 34.39
N LEU A 12 -29.85 6.60 35.56
CA LEU A 12 -28.62 5.84 35.83
C LEU A 12 -28.81 4.32 35.72
N LEU A 13 -29.95 3.79 36.19
CA LEU A 13 -30.30 2.38 36.01
C LEU A 13 -30.53 2.05 34.52
N PHE A 14 -31.09 2.98 33.74
CA PHE A 14 -31.29 2.81 32.31
C PHE A 14 -29.96 2.81 31.54
N PHE A 15 -29.05 3.75 31.82
CA PHE A 15 -27.70 3.76 31.25
C PHE A 15 -26.88 2.53 31.65
N LYS A 16 -26.93 2.12 32.92
CA LYS A 16 -26.29 0.88 33.37
C LYS A 16 -26.87 -0.32 32.63
N LYS A 17 -28.20 -0.37 32.44
CA LYS A 17 -28.86 -1.45 31.70
C LYS A 17 -28.43 -1.44 30.23
N ILE A 18 -28.38 -0.28 29.55
CA ILE A 18 -27.90 -0.13 28.18
C ILE A 18 -26.43 -0.60 28.06
N ILE A 19 -25.53 -0.14 28.93
CA ILE A 19 -24.11 -0.53 28.89
C ILE A 19 -23.92 -2.03 29.16
N THR A 20 -24.69 -2.60 30.10
CA THR A 20 -24.61 -4.03 30.44
C THR A 20 -25.25 -4.89 29.33
N TYR A 21 -26.28 -4.38 28.63
CA TYR A 21 -26.92 -5.05 27.50
C TYR A 21 -26.07 -4.96 26.23
N GLU A 22 -25.42 -3.82 25.96
CA GLU A 22 -24.44 -3.70 24.88
C GLU A 22 -23.27 -4.66 25.13
N SER A 23 -22.72 -4.68 26.34
CA SER A 23 -21.62 -5.58 26.69
C SER A 23 -22.03 -7.05 26.62
N GLY A 24 -23.23 -7.41 27.10
CA GLY A 24 -23.73 -8.79 27.11
C GLY A 24 -24.16 -9.30 25.73
N SER A 25 -24.83 -8.47 24.93
CA SER A 25 -25.26 -8.85 23.57
C SER A 25 -24.09 -8.88 22.59
N LEU A 26 -23.12 -7.96 22.68
CA LEU A 26 -21.86 -8.05 21.93
C LEU A 26 -21.03 -9.26 22.34
N VAL A 27 -21.07 -9.68 23.61
CA VAL A 27 -20.40 -10.91 24.05
C VAL A 27 -21.12 -12.16 23.55
N VAL A 28 -22.45 -12.20 23.50
CA VAL A 28 -23.19 -13.35 22.94
C VAL A 28 -23.05 -13.43 21.42
N ILE A 29 -23.13 -12.30 20.71
CA ILE A 29 -22.89 -12.22 19.26
C ILE A 29 -21.42 -12.52 18.98
N GLY A 30 -20.50 -12.00 19.79
CA GLY A 30 -19.06 -12.23 19.68
C GLY A 30 -18.66 -13.68 19.99
N ALA A 31 -19.30 -14.33 20.97
CA ALA A 31 -19.05 -15.72 21.32
C ALA A 31 -19.65 -16.69 20.30
N SER A 32 -20.84 -16.41 19.78
CA SER A 32 -21.45 -17.22 18.70
C SER A 32 -20.69 -17.07 17.38
N THR A 33 -20.33 -15.84 17.01
CA THR A 33 -19.49 -15.58 15.83
C THR A 33 -18.10 -16.16 16.03
N GLY A 34 -17.48 -16.00 17.21
CA GLY A 34 -16.18 -16.58 17.53
C GLY A 34 -16.17 -18.11 17.52
N SER A 35 -17.24 -18.75 17.98
CA SER A 35 -17.40 -20.21 17.93
C SER A 35 -17.56 -20.71 16.49
N LEU A 36 -18.40 -20.06 15.68
CA LEU A 36 -18.56 -20.38 14.26
C LEU A 36 -17.26 -20.16 13.47
N VAL A 37 -16.58 -19.04 13.70
CA VAL A 37 -15.28 -18.73 13.09
C VAL A 37 -14.24 -19.75 13.54
N SER A 38 -14.20 -20.14 14.82
CA SER A 38 -13.26 -21.14 15.32
C SER A 38 -13.48 -22.52 14.71
N GLN A 39 -14.74 -22.93 14.50
CA GLN A 39 -15.06 -24.19 13.82
C GLN A 39 -14.68 -24.16 12.34
N LEU A 40 -15.04 -23.09 11.63
CA LEU A 40 -14.63 -22.89 10.23
C LEU A 40 -13.11 -22.85 10.09
N PHE A 41 -12.42 -22.20 11.03
CA PHE A 41 -10.96 -22.14 11.08
C PHE A 41 -10.36 -23.54 11.30
N LYS A 42 -10.90 -24.32 12.25
CA LYS A 42 -10.44 -25.70 12.45
C LYS A 42 -10.63 -26.57 11.22
N ILE A 43 -11.72 -26.40 10.46
CA ILE A 43 -11.99 -27.16 9.23
C ILE A 43 -11.09 -26.69 8.08
N LEU A 44 -10.94 -25.38 7.89
CA LEU A 44 -10.13 -24.79 6.81
C LEU A 44 -8.63 -25.05 6.98
N PHE A 45 -8.15 -25.10 8.23
CA PHE A 45 -6.74 -25.28 8.55
C PHE A 45 -6.40 -26.70 9.02
N GLN A 46 -7.31 -27.66 8.85
CA GLN A 46 -7.06 -29.05 9.19
C GLN A 46 -6.02 -29.66 8.24
N GLY A 47 -4.88 -30.09 8.78
CA GLY A 47 -3.81 -30.73 8.00
C GLY A 47 -2.75 -29.77 7.44
N ILE A 48 -2.85 -28.47 7.72
CA ILE A 48 -1.82 -27.49 7.34
C ILE A 48 -0.74 -27.45 8.43
N GLU A 49 0.53 -27.44 8.03
CA GLU A 49 1.63 -27.23 8.98
C GLU A 49 1.45 -25.86 9.67
N GLN A 50 1.50 -25.82 11.00
CA GLN A 50 1.39 -24.57 11.77
C GLN A 50 2.37 -23.50 11.27
N ARG A 51 3.54 -23.92 10.79
CA ARG A 51 4.54 -23.05 10.16
C ARG A 51 3.96 -22.25 9.00
N ASP A 52 3.22 -22.89 8.11
CA ASP A 52 2.79 -22.28 6.85
C ASP A 52 1.67 -21.26 7.04
N MET A 53 0.96 -21.35 8.17
CA MET A 53 0.03 -20.31 8.66
C MET A 53 0.73 -19.16 9.38
N ILE A 54 1.71 -19.47 10.22
CA ILE A 54 2.37 -18.48 11.08
C ILE A 54 3.33 -17.61 10.26
N MET A 55 4.02 -18.18 9.26
CA MET A 55 5.06 -17.48 8.51
C MET A 55 4.54 -16.24 7.74
N PRO A 56 3.42 -16.30 6.99
CA PRO A 56 2.87 -15.12 6.31
C PRO A 56 2.46 -14.03 7.30
N LEU A 57 1.85 -14.41 8.42
CA LEU A 57 1.45 -13.48 9.48
C LEU A 57 2.66 -12.81 10.14
N PHE A 58 3.69 -13.59 10.44
CA PHE A 58 4.94 -13.09 11.01
C PHE A 58 5.61 -12.10 10.06
N LEU A 59 5.76 -12.45 8.78
CA LEU A 59 6.34 -11.55 7.77
C LEU A 59 5.51 -10.27 7.61
N ALA A 60 4.19 -10.39 7.56
CA ALA A 60 3.30 -9.24 7.45
C ALA A 60 3.45 -8.30 8.65
N VAL A 61 3.39 -8.82 9.88
CA VAL A 61 3.53 -8.01 11.10
C VAL A 61 4.93 -7.38 11.19
N PHE A 62 5.98 -8.16 10.95
CA PHE A 62 7.35 -7.67 11.02
C PHE A 62 7.61 -6.53 10.03
N THR A 63 7.24 -6.74 8.76
CA THR A 63 7.41 -5.70 7.72
C THR A 63 6.49 -4.51 7.93
N PHE A 64 5.29 -4.72 8.49
CA PHE A 64 4.39 -3.64 8.88
C PHE A 64 4.99 -2.75 9.98
N ILE A 65 5.62 -3.33 11.00
CA ILE A 65 6.29 -2.55 12.05
C ILE A 65 7.38 -1.66 11.45
N ILE A 66 8.22 -2.21 10.55
CA ILE A 66 9.26 -1.43 9.86
C ILE A 66 8.61 -0.29 9.05
N TYR A 67 7.53 -0.58 8.32
CA TYR A 67 6.78 0.42 7.58
C TYR A 67 6.24 1.53 8.48
N VAL A 68 5.62 1.20 9.63
CA VAL A 68 5.09 2.20 10.57
C VAL A 68 6.19 3.13 11.08
N VAL A 69 7.37 2.58 11.42
CA VAL A 69 8.51 3.39 11.84
C VAL A 69 8.92 4.36 10.73
N MET A 70 9.04 3.87 9.49
CA MET A 70 9.41 4.68 8.33
C MET A 70 8.36 5.75 8.00
N PHE A 71 7.07 5.40 8.04
CA PHE A 71 5.96 6.31 7.83
C PHE A 71 5.94 7.41 8.89
N MET A 72 6.18 7.08 10.17
CA MET A 72 6.28 8.08 11.24
C MET A 72 7.44 9.05 11.00
N VAL A 73 8.60 8.54 10.58
CA VAL A 73 9.75 9.39 10.22
C VAL A 73 9.40 10.30 9.05
N ASP A 74 8.78 9.79 7.99
CA ASP A 74 8.37 10.62 6.84
C ASP A 74 7.35 11.67 7.25
N PHE A 75 6.33 11.28 8.01
CA PHE A 75 5.29 12.18 8.49
C PHE A 75 5.88 13.32 9.33
N ILE A 76 6.75 13.01 10.30
CA ILE A 76 7.43 14.04 11.12
C ILE A 76 8.32 14.93 10.26
N THR A 77 9.04 14.36 9.30
CA THR A 77 9.95 15.12 8.43
C THR A 77 9.17 16.04 7.49
N GLY A 78 8.05 15.56 6.94
CA GLY A 78 7.11 16.33 6.13
C GLY A 78 6.46 17.48 6.90
N LEU A 79 6.02 17.24 8.15
CA LEU A 79 5.50 18.30 9.02
C LEU A 79 6.56 19.36 9.34
N ARG A 80 7.80 18.94 9.60
CA ARG A 80 8.92 19.87 9.86
C ARG A 80 9.26 20.70 8.63
N ALA A 81 9.26 20.10 7.44
CA ALA A 81 9.48 20.80 6.18
C ALA A 81 8.36 21.82 5.90
N ALA A 82 7.09 21.41 6.04
CA ALA A 82 5.93 22.28 5.86
C ALA A 82 5.95 23.47 6.83
N ARG A 83 6.32 23.23 8.10
CA ARG A 83 6.47 24.31 9.10
C ARG A 83 7.58 25.29 8.74
N HIS A 84 8.71 24.80 8.20
CA HIS A 84 9.81 25.66 7.76
C HIS A 84 9.39 26.55 6.58
N GLU A 85 8.69 25.97 5.60
CA GLU A 85 8.19 26.67 4.42
C GLU A 85 7.10 27.69 4.76
N ALA A 86 6.17 27.36 5.66
CA ALA A 86 5.15 28.30 6.14
C ALA A 86 5.77 29.52 6.84
N ARG A 87 6.83 29.31 7.65
CA ARG A 87 7.58 30.40 8.27
C ARG A 87 8.30 31.27 7.25
N LYS A 88 8.93 30.66 6.24
CA LYS A 88 9.62 31.39 5.16
C LYS A 88 8.64 32.25 4.35
N ASN A 89 7.44 31.73 4.10
CA ASN A 89 6.41 32.38 3.28
C ASN A 89 5.39 33.21 4.10
N GLN A 90 5.67 33.46 5.40
CA GLN A 90 4.79 34.21 6.32
C GLN A 90 3.33 33.73 6.35
N LYS A 91 3.06 32.45 6.08
CA LYS A 91 1.71 31.87 6.16
C LYS A 91 1.43 31.41 7.59
N LYS A 92 0.25 31.77 8.10
CA LYS A 92 -0.19 31.43 9.47
C LYS A 92 -0.57 29.94 9.60
N ASP A 93 -1.06 29.34 8.52
CA ASP A 93 -1.39 27.91 8.47
C ASP A 93 -0.22 27.07 7.95
N TYR A 94 0.11 26.04 8.73
CA TYR A 94 1.24 25.13 8.49
C TYR A 94 0.78 23.69 8.19
N ILE A 95 -0.50 23.37 8.41
CA ILE A 95 -1.10 22.06 8.14
C ILE A 95 -2.23 22.28 7.13
N GLU A 96 -2.00 21.88 5.89
CA GLU A 96 -3.08 21.73 4.92
C GLU A 96 -3.79 20.40 5.21
N SER A 97 -5.11 20.44 5.44
CA SER A 97 -5.93 19.23 5.70
C SER A 97 -5.79 18.17 4.59
N SER A 98 -5.52 18.60 3.35
CA SER A 98 -5.26 17.72 2.20
C SER A 98 -4.01 16.85 2.39
N LYS A 99 -2.97 17.34 3.09
CA LYS A 99 -1.73 16.58 3.35
C LYS A 99 -1.93 15.49 4.40
N LEU A 100 -2.68 15.80 5.47
CA LEU A 100 -3.06 14.81 6.48
C LEU A 100 -3.92 13.71 5.86
N TRP A 101 -4.93 14.10 5.07
CA TRP A 101 -5.82 13.17 4.39
C TRP A 101 -5.07 12.25 3.41
N ARG A 102 -4.15 12.80 2.62
CA ARG A 102 -3.31 12.00 1.72
C ARG A 102 -2.43 10.99 2.49
N SER A 103 -1.88 11.39 3.63
CA SER A 103 -1.06 10.51 4.47
C SER A 103 -1.89 9.38 5.07
N PHE A 104 -3.12 9.69 5.50
CA PHE A 104 -4.07 8.69 5.98
C PHE A 104 -4.42 7.66 4.89
N TRP A 105 -4.75 8.11 3.67
CA TRP A 105 -5.04 7.20 2.55
C TRP A 105 -3.84 6.36 2.13
N LYS A 106 -2.62 6.91 2.21
CA LYS A 106 -1.39 6.14 1.96
C LYS A 106 -1.25 5.01 2.98
N PHE A 107 -1.38 5.33 4.27
CA PHE A 107 -1.34 4.35 5.35
C PHE A 107 -2.43 3.28 5.20
N PHE A 108 -3.68 3.71 4.99
CA PHE A 108 -4.82 2.81 4.79
C PHE A 108 -4.62 1.91 3.56
N GLY A 109 -4.10 2.46 2.46
CA GLY A 109 -3.77 1.70 1.25
C GLY A 109 -2.75 0.60 1.52
N VAL A 110 -1.67 0.90 2.24
CA VAL A 110 -0.64 -0.08 2.60
C VAL A 110 -1.21 -1.17 3.51
N VAL A 111 -2.02 -0.82 4.51
CA VAL A 111 -2.70 -1.79 5.39
C VAL A 111 -3.61 -2.71 4.58
N ASN A 112 -4.41 -2.17 3.64
CA ASN A 112 -5.31 -2.98 2.81
C ASN A 112 -4.53 -3.92 1.88
N ILE A 113 -3.48 -3.43 1.22
CA ILE A 113 -2.65 -4.27 0.33
C ILE A 113 -2.02 -5.40 1.13
N LEU A 114 -1.46 -5.10 2.31
CA LEU A 114 -0.85 -6.12 3.16
C LEU A 114 -1.87 -7.14 3.67
N PHE A 115 -3.06 -6.69 4.05
CA PHE A 115 -4.15 -7.56 4.48
C PHE A 115 -4.59 -8.51 3.36
N ILE A 116 -4.83 -7.97 2.16
CA ILE A 116 -5.22 -8.75 0.98
C ILE A 116 -4.14 -9.77 0.64
N LEU A 117 -2.87 -9.35 0.61
CA LEU A 117 -1.75 -10.22 0.23
C LEU A 117 -1.54 -11.35 1.24
N THR A 118 -1.65 -11.05 2.53
CA THR A 118 -1.56 -12.05 3.61
C THR A 118 -2.75 -13.01 3.54
N GLY A 119 -3.97 -12.49 3.31
CA GLY A 119 -5.16 -13.31 3.13
C GLY A 119 -5.04 -14.27 1.94
N PHE A 120 -4.54 -13.79 0.80
CA PHE A 120 -4.25 -14.66 -0.35
C PHE A 120 -3.19 -15.71 -0.03
N CYS A 121 -2.11 -15.34 0.65
CA CYS A 121 -1.06 -16.29 1.04
C CYS A 121 -1.62 -17.42 1.92
N LEU A 122 -2.47 -17.08 2.90
CA LEU A 122 -3.17 -18.05 3.74
C LEU A 122 -4.14 -18.93 2.93
N MET A 123 -4.89 -18.37 1.97
CA MET A 123 -5.75 -19.16 1.09
C MET A 123 -4.96 -20.15 0.24
N ILE A 124 -3.80 -19.75 -0.28
CA ILE A 124 -2.95 -20.66 -1.07
C ILE A 124 -2.34 -21.75 -0.19
N ALA A 125 -2.03 -21.47 1.08
CA ALA A 125 -1.58 -22.49 2.03
C ALA A 125 -2.65 -23.58 2.21
N ILE A 126 -3.94 -23.23 2.18
CA ILE A 126 -5.05 -24.20 2.23
C ILE A 126 -5.14 -25.06 0.97
N LEU A 127 -4.73 -24.54 -0.19
CA LEU A 127 -4.76 -25.27 -1.46
C LEU A 127 -3.59 -26.26 -1.62
N ASP A 128 -2.65 -26.31 -0.67
CA ASP A 128 -1.50 -27.21 -0.66
C ASP A 128 -0.68 -27.14 -1.97
N ARG A 129 -0.42 -25.91 -2.42
CA ARG A 129 0.40 -25.61 -3.60
C ARG A 129 1.68 -24.89 -3.19
N GLU A 130 2.68 -25.65 -2.78
CA GLU A 130 3.97 -25.14 -2.26
C GLU A 130 4.60 -24.05 -3.15
N TRP A 131 4.63 -24.25 -4.47
CA TRP A 131 5.25 -23.29 -5.39
C TRP A 131 4.53 -21.93 -5.41
N ILE A 132 3.19 -21.94 -5.41
CA ILE A 132 2.39 -20.71 -5.38
C ILE A 132 2.51 -20.07 -4.00
N TYR A 133 2.47 -20.87 -2.95
CA TYR A 133 2.63 -20.41 -1.57
C TYR A 133 3.94 -19.64 -1.41
N ASN A 134 5.05 -20.22 -1.85
CA ASN A 134 6.37 -19.59 -1.76
C ASN A 134 6.45 -18.26 -2.55
N ILE A 135 5.80 -18.17 -3.71
CA ILE A 135 5.72 -16.91 -4.48
C ILE A 135 4.97 -15.83 -3.70
N PHE A 136 3.81 -16.17 -3.13
CA PHE A 136 3.02 -15.23 -2.32
C PHE A 136 3.70 -14.90 -0.99
N LEU A 137 4.41 -15.85 -0.39
CA LEU A 137 5.18 -15.63 0.83
C LEU A 137 6.31 -14.62 0.59
N MET A 138 7.01 -14.73 -0.55
CA MET A 138 8.07 -13.81 -0.95
C MET A 138 7.54 -12.46 -1.43
N SER A 139 6.31 -12.41 -1.95
CA SER A 139 5.71 -11.15 -2.40
C SER A 139 5.39 -10.21 -1.24
N ILE A 140 5.03 -10.72 -0.05
CA ILE A 140 4.79 -9.91 1.17
C ILE A 140 5.98 -8.98 1.49
N PRO A 141 7.18 -9.51 1.78
CA PRO A 141 8.32 -8.65 2.08
C PRO A 141 8.77 -7.85 0.86
N SER A 142 8.60 -8.34 -0.36
CA SER A 142 9.00 -7.62 -1.58
C SER A 142 8.15 -6.36 -1.81
N VAL A 143 6.83 -6.47 -1.68
CA VAL A 143 5.90 -5.33 -1.80
C VAL A 143 6.13 -4.35 -0.65
N MET A 144 6.32 -4.85 0.58
CA MET A 144 6.58 -3.98 1.73
C MET A 144 7.92 -3.27 1.62
N LEU A 145 8.96 -3.92 1.11
CA LEU A 145 10.25 -3.29 0.81
C LEU A 145 10.08 -2.16 -0.21
N MET A 146 9.32 -2.39 -1.28
CA MET A 146 9.01 -1.35 -2.27
C MET A 146 8.30 -0.14 -1.63
N VAL A 147 7.30 -0.37 -0.78
CA VAL A 147 6.61 0.69 -0.04
C VAL A 147 7.58 1.46 0.88
N ILE A 148 8.45 0.76 1.60
CA ILE A 148 9.45 1.37 2.48
C ILE A 148 10.44 2.23 1.67
N LEU A 149 10.85 1.79 0.49
CA LEU A 149 11.72 2.57 -0.40
C LEU A 149 11.03 3.86 -0.88
N PHE A 150 9.71 3.83 -1.13
CA PHE A 150 8.96 5.04 -1.44
C PHE A 150 8.89 6.01 -0.25
N GLU A 151 8.71 5.52 0.98
CA GLU A 151 8.81 6.35 2.19
C GLU A 151 10.21 6.95 2.32
N PHE A 152 11.25 6.15 2.10
CA PHE A 152 12.63 6.60 2.15
C PHE A 152 12.92 7.72 1.14
N HIS A 153 12.41 7.58 -0.09
CA HIS A 153 12.49 8.62 -1.11
C HIS A 153 11.77 9.91 -0.68
N SER A 154 10.54 9.79 -0.15
CA SER A 154 9.74 10.91 0.38
C SER A 154 10.47 11.67 1.49
N ILE A 155 11.12 10.96 2.42
CA ILE A 155 11.94 11.57 3.48
C ILE A 155 13.06 12.40 2.87
N GLY A 156 13.74 11.88 1.84
CA GLY A 156 14.81 12.58 1.14
C GLY A 156 14.34 13.87 0.46
N GLU A 157 13.14 13.87 -0.12
CA GLU A 157 12.52 15.10 -0.66
C GLU A 157 12.19 16.11 0.44
N ASN A 158 11.59 15.65 1.54
CA ASN A 158 11.26 16.50 2.69
C ASN A 158 12.52 17.12 3.31
N TYR A 159 13.62 16.36 3.37
CA TYR A 159 14.93 16.87 3.79
C TYR A 159 15.45 17.95 2.84
N LYS A 160 15.36 17.74 1.52
CA LYS A 160 15.74 18.74 0.50
C LYS A 160 14.93 20.02 0.62
N ARG A 161 13.62 19.94 0.83
CA ARG A 161 12.75 21.11 1.04
C ARG A 161 13.17 21.92 2.26
N ARG A 162 13.64 21.25 3.32
CA ARG A 162 14.02 21.90 4.58
C ARG A 162 15.43 22.51 4.56
N TYR A 163 16.41 21.79 4.02
CA TYR A 163 17.83 22.17 4.11
C TYR A 163 18.42 22.67 2.79
N GLY A 164 17.68 22.58 1.68
CA GLY A 164 18.13 23.01 0.35
C GLY A 164 19.00 21.97 -0.40
N TYR A 165 19.44 20.90 0.27
CA TYR A 165 20.21 19.83 -0.34
C TYR A 165 19.65 18.44 0.03
N LYS A 166 19.87 17.45 -0.84
CA LYS A 166 19.48 16.05 -0.62
C LYS A 166 20.76 15.25 -0.32
N PRO A 167 20.89 14.59 0.84
CA PRO A 167 22.07 13.77 1.16
C PRO A 167 22.38 12.70 0.09
N SER A 168 23.66 12.35 -0.06
CA SER A 168 24.15 11.47 -1.15
C SER A 168 23.47 10.10 -1.18
N TYR A 169 23.22 9.51 -0.01
CA TYR A 169 22.53 8.21 0.08
C TYR A 169 21.10 8.26 -0.47
N TYR A 170 20.34 9.36 -0.27
CA TYR A 170 19.03 9.51 -0.90
C TYR A 170 19.13 9.73 -2.42
N GLN A 171 20.17 10.43 -2.89
CA GLN A 171 20.40 10.62 -4.32
C GLN A 171 20.80 9.32 -5.03
N PHE A 172 21.51 8.43 -4.34
CA PHE A 172 21.85 7.11 -4.86
C PHE A 172 20.59 6.30 -5.17
N PHE A 173 19.61 6.29 -4.25
CA PHE A 173 18.32 5.63 -4.50
C PHE A 173 17.55 6.24 -5.66
N ASP A 174 17.54 7.57 -5.80
CA ASP A 174 16.90 8.22 -6.95
C ASP A 174 17.49 7.74 -8.28
N LYS A 175 18.83 7.67 -8.37
CA LYS A 175 19.53 7.18 -9.56
C LYS A 175 19.27 5.71 -9.81
N LEU A 176 19.20 4.89 -8.76
CA LEU A 176 18.90 3.47 -8.86
C LEU A 176 17.47 3.26 -9.39
N THR A 177 16.48 3.97 -8.84
CA THR A 177 15.10 3.93 -9.31
C THR A 177 14.98 4.38 -10.76
N GLN A 178 15.63 5.48 -11.14
CA GLN A 178 15.65 5.94 -12.54
C GLN A 178 16.30 4.92 -13.48
N THR A 179 17.36 4.24 -13.04
CA THR A 179 18.04 3.21 -13.84
C THR A 179 17.12 2.00 -14.06
N VAL A 180 16.40 1.58 -13.01
CA VAL A 180 15.42 0.49 -13.09
C VAL A 180 14.25 0.88 -14.00
N GLU A 181 13.68 2.07 -13.83
CA GLU A 181 12.58 2.59 -14.64
C GLU A 181 12.96 2.66 -16.12
N ASN A 182 14.12 3.24 -16.44
CA ASN A 182 14.64 3.29 -17.80
C ASN A 182 14.90 1.89 -18.37
N GLY A 183 15.40 0.96 -17.55
CA GLY A 183 15.61 -0.43 -17.94
C GLY A 183 14.30 -1.15 -18.28
N ILE A 184 13.25 -0.94 -17.47
CA ILE A 184 11.91 -1.49 -17.70
C ILE A 184 11.29 -0.84 -18.95
N MET A 185 11.30 0.48 -19.07
CA MET A 185 10.78 1.19 -20.24
C MET A 185 11.49 0.77 -21.52
N LYS A 186 12.81 0.55 -21.49
CA LYS A 186 13.57 0.05 -22.64
C LYS A 186 13.16 -1.38 -23.02
N ARG A 187 12.93 -2.27 -22.03
CA ARG A 187 12.43 -3.62 -22.32
C ARG A 187 11.02 -3.62 -22.88
N ILE A 188 10.13 -2.81 -22.31
CA ILE A 188 8.75 -2.64 -22.79
C ILE A 188 8.74 -2.03 -24.19
N GLY A 189 9.51 -0.96 -24.41
CA GLY A 189 9.66 -0.30 -25.70
C GLY A 189 10.20 -1.25 -26.78
N ASN A 190 11.19 -2.08 -26.44
CA ASN A 190 11.67 -3.11 -27.36
C ASN A 190 10.60 -4.17 -27.67
N TRP A 191 9.78 -4.57 -26.70
CA TRP A 191 8.65 -5.48 -26.92
C TRP A 191 7.59 -4.91 -27.87
N PHE A 192 7.37 -3.59 -27.83
CA PHE A 192 6.45 -2.92 -28.75
C PHE A 192 7.08 -2.67 -30.12
N SER A 193 8.36 -2.28 -30.20
CA SER A 193 9.05 -2.05 -31.47
C SER A 193 9.36 -3.34 -32.26
N ASP A 194 9.47 -4.50 -31.60
CA ASP A 194 9.72 -5.79 -32.27
C ASP A 194 8.44 -6.39 -32.89
N ASN A 195 7.26 -5.91 -32.48
CA ASN A 195 5.98 -6.26 -33.11
C ASN A 195 5.71 -5.46 -34.40
N ASP A 196 6.31 -4.28 -34.57
CA ASP A 196 6.13 -3.44 -35.78
C ASP A 196 7.02 -3.87 -36.96
N LYS A 197 8.05 -4.69 -36.72
CA LYS A 197 8.99 -5.14 -37.77
C LYS A 197 8.57 -6.42 -38.50
N ARG A 198 7.34 -6.91 -38.27
CA ARG A 198 6.80 -8.12 -38.90
C ARG A 198 5.72 -7.86 -39.95
N GLN A 199 5.81 -6.76 -40.70
CA GLN A 199 5.12 -6.65 -42.00
C GLN A 199 6.11 -7.03 -43.12
N PRO A 200 5.81 -8.06 -43.94
CA PRO A 200 6.64 -8.34 -45.11
C PRO A 200 6.49 -7.18 -46.11
N ALA A 201 7.62 -6.67 -46.59
CA ALA A 201 7.69 -5.70 -47.67
C ALA A 201 6.95 -6.25 -48.90
N GLY A 202 5.72 -5.78 -49.09
CA GLY A 202 4.92 -6.04 -50.29
C GLY A 202 5.44 -5.23 -51.47
N ASN A 203 5.80 -5.95 -52.53
CA ASN A 203 5.82 -5.54 -53.94
C ASN A 203 6.30 -4.11 -54.26
N GLY A 204 7.61 -3.95 -54.44
CA GLY A 204 8.16 -2.89 -55.27
C GLY A 204 7.90 -3.18 -56.76
N ILE A 205 6.75 -2.73 -57.27
CA ILE A 205 6.56 -2.53 -58.71
C ILE A 205 7.39 -1.30 -59.06
N LYS A 206 8.45 -1.48 -59.87
CA LYS A 206 9.17 -0.39 -60.53
C LYS A 206 8.25 0.23 -61.60
N PRO A 207 8.02 1.54 -61.61
CA PRO A 207 7.56 2.22 -62.81
C PRO A 207 8.79 2.58 -63.67
N ASP A 208 8.79 2.08 -64.90
CA ASP A 208 9.71 2.47 -65.95
C ASP A 208 9.56 3.96 -66.28
N ARG A 209 10.70 4.58 -66.59
CA ARG A 209 10.83 5.95 -67.11
C ARG A 209 10.52 5.95 -68.60
N GLU A 210 9.64 6.84 -69.02
CA GLU A 210 9.65 7.51 -70.33
C GLU A 210 9.31 8.98 -70.02
N GLU A 211 10.28 9.88 -69.87
CA GLU A 211 10.84 10.74 -70.93
C GLU A 211 9.76 11.42 -71.78
N GLU A 212 9.38 12.63 -71.35
CA GLU A 212 8.78 13.62 -72.25
C GLU A 212 9.48 14.96 -72.00
N ASP A 213 10.49 15.21 -72.82
CA ASP A 213 11.13 16.50 -73.02
C ASP A 213 10.12 17.47 -73.67
N LEU A 214 9.92 18.63 -73.06
CA LEU A 214 9.30 19.79 -73.70
C LEU A 214 10.31 20.95 -73.69
N PRO A 215 10.64 21.53 -74.86
CA PRO A 215 11.50 22.70 -74.95
C PRO A 215 10.72 24.01 -74.76
N ASP A 216 11.41 24.93 -74.06
CA ASP A 216 11.22 26.39 -73.88
C ASP A 216 9.88 26.95 -73.33
#